data_AF-A0A143YSU3-F1
#
_entry.id   AF-A0A143YSU3-F1
#
_cell.length_a   1.000
_cell.length_b   1.000
_cell.length_c   1.000
_cell.angle_alpha   90.00
_cell.angle_beta   90.00
_cell.angle_gamma   90.00
#
_symmetry.space_group_name_H-M   'P 1'
#
loop_
_entity.id
_entity.type
_entity.pdbx_description
1 polymer ?
#
loop_
_entity_poly.entity_id
_entity_poly.type
_entity_poly.pdbx_seq_one_letter_code
_entity_poly.pdbx_strand_id
1 'polypeptide(L)' 'MYLNIQETAEYLHLPVSEIHRLIRERQVRTIKDMDDEILLNKNQFDFFIEQREKYNREWEAYLDAPIPKDPDIKDED' A
#
# COMPACT_ATOMS: atom_id res chain seq x y z
N MET A 1 -12.98 0.23 13.56
CA MET A 1 -13.94 0.98 12.72
C MET A 1 -14.17 0.17 11.44
N TYR A 2 -15.39 0.15 10.90
CA TYR A 2 -15.72 -0.55 9.64
C TYR A 2 -15.93 0.49 8.53
N LEU A 3 -15.57 0.13 7.30
CA LEU A 3 -15.68 0.96 6.10
C LEU A 3 -16.38 0.16 5.00
N ASN A 4 -17.18 0.79 4.16
CA ASN A 4 -17.66 0.17 2.94
C ASN A 4 -16.54 0.09 1.87
N ILE A 5 -16.84 -0.51 0.72
CA ILE A 5 -15.85 -0.71 -0.36
C ILE A 5 -15.31 0.63 -0.88
N GLN A 6 -16.18 1.63 -1.06
CA GLN A 6 -15.81 2.94 -1.60
C GLN A 6 -14.91 3.70 -0.62
N GLU A 7 -15.31 3.75 0.65
CA GLU A 7 -14.52 4.36 1.72
C GLU A 7 -13.17 3.65 1.92
N THR A 8 -13.13 2.32 1.77
CA THR A 8 -11.88 1.55 1.86
C THR A 8 -10.95 1.89 0.70
N ALA A 9 -11.49 2.01 -0.52
CA ALA A 9 -10.73 2.41 -1.70
C ALA A 9 -10.09 3.80 -1.51
N GLU A 10 -10.88 4.75 -1.01
CA GLU A 10 -10.41 6.10 -0.67
C GLU A 10 -9.36 6.09 0.44
N TYR A 11 -9.62 5.37 1.54
CA TYR A 11 -8.71 5.27 2.67
C TYR A 11 -7.34 4.69 2.29
N LEU A 12 -7.32 3.70 1.39
CA LEU A 12 -6.08 3.05 0.94
C LEU A 12 -5.46 3.74 -0.27
N HIS A 13 -6.11 4.76 -0.84
CA HIS A 13 -5.74 5.36 -2.12
C HIS A 13 -5.55 4.30 -3.22
N LEU A 14 -6.49 3.36 -3.31
CA LEU A 14 -6.53 2.29 -4.30
C LEU A 14 -7.83 2.38 -5.11
N PRO A 15 -7.86 1.90 -6.35
CA PRO A 15 -9.12 1.84 -7.09
C PRO A 15 -10.06 0.79 -6.47
N VAL A 16 -11.37 1.02 -6.59
CA VAL A 16 -12.41 0.10 -6.10
C VAL A 16 -12.23 -1.33 -6.64
N SER A 17 -11.72 -1.47 -7.88
CA SER A 17 -11.40 -2.76 -8.49
C SER A 17 -10.38 -3.57 -7.70
N GLU A 18 -9.39 -2.90 -7.09
CA GLU A 18 -8.40 -3.57 -6.23
C GLU A 18 -9.05 -4.07 -4.94
N ILE A 19 -9.94 -3.29 -4.32
CA ILE A 19 -10.66 -3.75 -3.13
C ILE A 19 -11.50 -5.00 -3.46
N HIS A 20 -12.20 -5.01 -4.58
CA HIS A 20 -12.92 -6.20 -5.05
C HIS A 20 -11.99 -7.39 -5.30
N ARG A 21 -10.79 -7.17 -5.85
CA ARG A 21 -9.78 -8.20 -6.04
C ARG A 21 -9.37 -8.80 -4.70
N LEU A 22 -9.03 -7.97 -3.71
CA LEU A 22 -8.62 -8.40 -2.37
C LEU A 22 -9.71 -9.26 -1.69
N ILE A 23 -10.97 -8.86 -1.83
CA ILE A 23 -12.12 -9.61 -1.28
C ILE A 23 -12.26 -10.95 -2.00
N ARG A 24 -12.26 -10.95 -3.35
CA ARG A 24 -12.38 -12.16 -4.18
C ARG A 24 -11.27 -13.17 -3.90
N GLU A 25 -10.05 -12.70 -3.71
CA GLU A 25 -8.86 -13.50 -3.41
C GLU A 25 -8.72 -13.84 -1.92
N ARG A 26 -9.70 -13.43 -1.08
CA ARG A 26 -9.73 -13.68 0.36
C ARG A 26 -8.50 -13.16 1.11
N GLN A 27 -7.87 -12.11 0.59
CA GLN A 27 -6.74 -11.43 1.22
C GLN A 27 -7.18 -10.52 2.38
N VAL A 28 -8.46 -10.13 2.39
CA VAL A 28 -9.07 -9.31 3.43
C VAL A 28 -10.31 -9.98 4.00
N ARG A 29 -10.63 -9.65 5.25
CA ARG A 29 -11.85 -10.08 5.92
C ARG A 29 -12.94 -9.04 5.72
N THR A 30 -14.12 -9.54 5.39
CA THR A 30 -15.34 -8.75 5.23
C THR A 30 -16.41 -9.25 6.18
N ILE A 31 -17.28 -8.35 6.63
CA ILE A 31 -18.55 -8.69 7.27
C ILE A 31 -19.68 -8.15 6.41
N LYS A 32 -20.90 -8.64 6.65
CA LYS A 32 -22.11 -8.05 6.10
C LYS A 32 -22.94 -7.45 7.21
N ASP A 33 -23.60 -6.34 6.94
CA ASP A 33 -24.57 -5.76 7.85
C ASP A 33 -25.98 -6.34 7.63
N MET A 34 -27.00 -5.70 8.19
CA MET A 34 -28.39 -6.15 8.08
C MET A 34 -28.97 -5.96 6.67
N ASP A 35 -28.42 -5.05 5.87
CA ASP A 35 -28.87 -4.73 4.51
C ASP A 35 -27.99 -5.40 3.43
N ASP A 36 -27.21 -6.43 3.81
CA ASP A 36 -26.27 -7.17 2.96
C ASP A 36 -25.08 -6.35 2.42
N GLU A 37 -24.82 -5.14 2.96
CA GLU A 37 -23.69 -4.30 2.58
C GLU A 37 -22.37 -4.91 3.06
N ILE A 38 -21.37 -4.93 2.17
CA ILE A 38 -20.03 -5.45 2.49
C ILE A 38 -19.22 -4.38 3.23
N LEU A 39 -18.82 -4.72 4.45
CA LEU A 39 -18.00 -3.87 5.29
C LEU A 39 -16.64 -4.51 5.59
N LEU A 40 -15.60 -3.68 5.61
CA LEU A 40 -14.22 -4.06 5.87
C LEU A 40 -13.75 -3.45 7.18
N ASN A 41 -13.09 -4.24 8.03
CA ASN A 41 -12.47 -3.70 9.24
C ASN A 41 -11.25 -2.85 8.85
N LYS A 42 -11.21 -1.58 9.27
CA LYS A 42 -10.13 -0.66 8.93
C LYS A 42 -8.75 -1.13 9.42
N ASN A 43 -8.68 -1.69 10.62
CA ASN A 43 -7.42 -2.03 11.29
C ASN A 43 -6.67 -3.19 10.60
N GLN A 44 -7.34 -3.94 9.71
CA GLN A 44 -6.66 -5.00 8.96
C GLN A 44 -5.65 -4.45 7.94
N PHE A 45 -5.70 -3.15 7.66
CA PHE A 45 -4.82 -2.48 6.71
C PHE A 45 -3.64 -1.75 7.36
N ASP A 46 -3.52 -1.78 8.69
CA ASP A 46 -2.47 -1.04 9.41
C ASP A 46 -1.07 -1.43 8.92
N PHE A 47 -0.82 -2.73 8.72
CA PHE A 47 0.44 -3.22 8.16
C PHE A 47 0.71 -2.69 6.75
N PHE A 48 -0.30 -2.69 5.87
CA PHE A 48 -0.15 -2.18 4.51
C PHE A 48 0.24 -0.70 4.49
N ILE A 49 -0.40 0.11 5.35
CA ILE A 49 -0.10 1.53 5.48
C ILE A 49 1.31 1.74 6.03
N GLU A 50 1.69 1.01 7.08
CA GLU A 50 3.05 1.06 7.65
C GLU A 50 4.12 0.70 6.61
N GLN A 51 3.92 -0.37 5.84
CA GLN A 51 4.87 -0.76 4.77
C GLN A 51 4.96 0.29 3.67
N ARG A 52 3.83 0.92 3.28
CA ARG A 52 3.85 2.00 2.29
C ARG A 52 4.58 3.24 2.78
N GLU A 53 4.35 3.65 4.02
CA GLU A 53 5.09 4.78 4.60
C GLU A 53 6.58 4.50 4.67
N LYS A 54 6.97 3.29 5.08
CA LYS A 54 8.37 2.88 5.10
C LYS A 54 9.01 2.97 3.71
N TYR A 55 8.33 2.41 2.70
CA TYR A 55 8.81 2.46 1.31
C TYR A 55 8.98 3.90 0.81
N ASN A 56 8.02 4.78 1.12
CA ASN A 56 8.11 6.19 0.73
C ASN A 56 9.32 6.89 1.38
N ARG A 57 9.61 6.63 2.67
CA ARG A 57 10.78 7.20 3.34
C ARG A 57 12.09 6.68 2.77
N GLU A 58 12.16 5.39 2.43
CA GLU A 58 13.34 4.80 1.78
C GLU A 58 13.58 5.41 0.39
N TRP A 59 12.51 5.66 -0.36
CA TRP A 59 12.56 6.32 -1.66
C TRP A 59 13.02 7.78 -1.57
N GLU A 60 12.48 8.55 -0.63
CA GLU A 60 12.93 9.93 -0.35
C GLU A 60 14.42 9.95 0.03
N ALA A 61 14.85 9.06 0.92
CA ALA A 61 16.25 8.94 1.31
C ALA A 61 17.17 8.55 0.13
N TYR A 62 16.69 7.73 -0.81
CA TYR A 62 17.43 7.39 -2.04
C TYR A 62 17.58 8.60 -2.96
N LEU A 63 16.55 9.42 -3.12
CA LEU A 63 16.60 10.63 -3.94
C LEU A 63 17.50 11.71 -3.33
N ASP A 64 17.56 11.80 -2.00
CA ASP A 64 18.43 12.72 -1.27
C ASP A 64 19.88 12.23 -1.16
N ALA A 65 20.14 10.95 -1.46
CA ALA A 65 21.47 10.39 -1.37
C ALA A 65 22.40 11.06 -2.39
N PRO A 66 23.62 11.46 -1.99
CA PRO A 66 24.58 12.01 -2.94
C PRO A 66 24.90 10.96 -4.00
N ILE A 67 24.85 11.37 -5.26
CA ILE A 67 25.24 10.51 -6.38
C ILE A 67 26.67 10.04 -6.08
N PRO A 68 26.95 8.72 -6.11
CA PRO A 68 28.29 8.22 -5.95
C PRO A 68 29.21 8.93 -6.95
N LYS A 69 30.42 9.31 -6.52
CA LYS A 69 31.40 9.81 -7.47
C LYS A 69 31.62 8.73 -8.52
N ASP A 70 31.63 9.13 -9.79
CA ASP A 70 31.96 8.23 -10.88
C ASP A 70 33.25 7.49 -10.52
N PRO A 71 33.26 6.14 -10.58
CA PRO A 71 34.50 5.43 -10.38
C PRO A 71 35.46 5.89 -11.48
N ASP A 72 36.62 6.42 -11.08
CA ASP A 72 37.75 6.69 -11.98
C ASP A 72 38.32 5.34 -12.41
N ILE A 73 37.58 4.63 -13.29
CA ILE A 73 38.02 3.40 -13.91
C ILE A 73 39.04 3.82 -14.96
N LYS A 74 40.30 3.91 -14.51
CA LYS A 74 41.42 3.79 -15.42
C LYS A 74 41.49 2.33 -15.80
N ASP A 75 41.14 2.02 -17.05
CA ASP A 75 41.47 0.73 -17.65
C ASP A 75 43.01 0.63 -17.72
N GLU A 76 43.65 0.21 -16.63
CA GLU A 76 45.04 -0.26 -16.61
C GLU A 76 45.02 -1.78 -16.86
N ASP A 77 44.81 -2.16 -18.14
CA ASP A 77 45.54 -3.16 -18.97
C ASP A 77 44.70 -3.58 -20.20
#